data_AF-A0A821Q0F1-F1
#
_entry.id   AF-A0A821Q0F1-F1
#
_cell.length_a   1.000
_cell.length_b   1.000
_cell.length_c   1.000
_cell.angle_alpha   90.00
_cell.angle_beta   90.00
_cell.angle_gamma   90.00
#
_symmetry.space_group_name_H-M   'P 1'
#
loop_
_entity.id
_entity.type
_entity.pdbx_description
1 polymer ?
#
loop_
_entity_poly.entity_id
_entity_poly.type
_entity_poly.pdbx_seq_one_letter_code
_entity_poly.pdbx_strand_id
1 'polypeptide(L)' 'MAIFKVGDDVRQDILALQLMRLFQNIFEQEGLELYLYTYRVIATSPGCGVIECVPNSRSREDIGRNTEVGLFEYFRHV' A
#
# COMPACT_ATOMS: atom_id res chain seq x y z
N MET A 1 1.51 9.99 -8.07
CA MET A 1 1.04 10.83 -6.94
C MET A 1 1.85 10.44 -5.71
N ALA A 2 2.10 11.37 -4.79
CA ALA A 2 2.80 11.10 -3.54
C ALA A 2 2.08 11.78 -2.37
N ILE A 3 2.13 11.17 -1.19
CA ILE A 3 1.65 11.73 0.07
C ILE A 3 2.87 12.26 0.82
N PHE A 4 2.83 13.54 1.20
CA PHE A 4 3.82 14.15 2.09
C PHE A 4 3.31 14.02 3.52
N LYS A 5 4.09 13.35 4.36
CA LYS A 5 3.73 13.06 5.74
C LYS A 5 4.67 13.84 6.64
N VAL A 6 4.10 14.73 7.46
CA VAL A 6 4.82 15.64 8.35
C VAL A 6 4.33 15.39 9.77
N GLY A 7 5.26 15.32 10.72
CA GLY A 7 4.98 14.95 12.11
C GLY A 7 4.87 13.45 12.36
N ASP A 8 5.21 12.60 11.39
CA ASP A 8 5.19 11.14 11.53
C ASP A 8 6.52 10.51 11.09
N ASP A 9 6.97 9.54 11.85
CA ASP A 9 8.23 8.85 11.60
C ASP A 9 8.02 7.63 10.71
N VAL A 10 8.15 7.85 9.41
CA VAL A 10 7.96 6.81 8.39
C VAL A 10 9.08 5.76 8.33
N ARG A 11 10.10 5.81 9.22
CA ARG A 11 11.19 4.83 9.22
C ARG A 11 10.69 3.41 9.55
N GLN A 12 9.62 3.30 10.34
CA GLN A 12 8.99 2.00 10.59
C GLN A 12 8.31 1.43 9.34
N ASP A 13 7.64 2.29 8.55
CA ASP A 13 7.02 1.88 7.27
C ASP A 13 8.08 1.40 6.27
N ILE A 14 9.24 2.05 6.23
CA ILE A 14 10.37 1.63 5.38
C ILE A 14 10.80 0.19 5.74
N LEU A 15 10.94 -0.12 7.03
CA LEU A 15 11.31 -1.46 7.48
C LEU A 15 10.25 -2.51 7.08
N ALA A 16 8.97 -2.18 7.23
CA ALA A 16 7.88 -3.06 6.83
C ALA A 16 7.90 -3.34 5.32
N LEU A 17 8.14 -2.32 4.50
CA LEU A 17 8.23 -2.46 3.04
C LEU A 17 9.46 -3.24 2.60
N GLN A 18 10.59 -3.11 3.30
CA GLN A 18 11.76 -3.96 3.08
C GLN A 18 11.44 -5.44 3.34
N LEU A 19 10.69 -5.72 4.41
CA LEU A 19 10.24 -7.08 4.72
C LEU A 19 9.25 -7.62 3.67
N MET A 20 8.31 -6.78 3.21
CA MET A 20 7.40 -7.14 2.11
C MET A 20 8.18 -7.48 0.83
N ARG A 21 9.25 -6.74 0.53
CA ARG A 21 10.12 -7.03 -0.62
C ARG A 21 10.86 -8.35 -0.47
N LEU A 22 11.30 -8.68 0.74
CA LEU A 22 11.90 -9.98 1.04
C LEU A 22 10.90 -11.12 0.81
N PHE A 23 9.66 -10.96 1.28
CA PHE A 23 8.61 -11.96 1.05
C PHE A 23 8.25 -12.12 -0.42
N GLN A 24 8.19 -11.03 -1.19
CA GLN A 24 8.02 -11.12 -2.65
C GLN A 24 9.10 -12.02 -3.28
N ASN A 25 10.37 -11.79 -2.94
CA ASN A 25 11.46 -12.61 -3.46
C ASN A 25 11.33 -14.09 -3.05
N ILE A 26 10.94 -14.36 -1.79
CA ILE A 26 10.73 -15.73 -1.29
C ILE A 26 9.59 -16.41 -2.07
N PHE A 27 8.46 -15.72 -2.27
CA PHE A 27 7.32 -16.27 -3.00
C PHE A 27 7.69 -16.59 -4.45
N GLU A 28 8.43 -15.70 -5.11
CA GLU A 28 8.95 -15.94 -6.46
C GLU A 28 9.92 -17.13 -6.51
N GLN A 29 10.81 -17.27 -5.52
CA GLN A 29 11.77 -18.37 -5.43
C GLN A 29 11.11 -19.73 -5.22
N GLU A 30 10.06 -19.79 -4.38
CA GLU A 30 9.31 -21.01 -4.08
C GLU A 30 8.21 -21.31 -5.11
N GLY A 31 8.02 -20.45 -6.12
CA GLY A 31 6.99 -20.62 -7.14
C GLY A 31 5.55 -20.42 -6.64
N LEU A 32 5.37 -19.62 -5.58
CA LEU A 32 4.06 -19.30 -5.02
C LEU A 32 3.40 -18.12 -5.76
N GLU A 33 2.20 -18.32 -6.29
CA GLU A 33 1.42 -17.29 -6.99
C GLU A 33 0.71 -16.34 -6.01
N LEU A 34 1.50 -15.63 -5.19
CA LEU A 34 1.00 -14.64 -4.24
C LEU A 34 1.24 -13.22 -4.76
N TYR A 35 0.22 -12.36 -4.63
CA TYR A 35 0.30 -10.97 -5.08
C TYR A 35 0.64 -10.01 -3.93
N LEU A 36 1.69 -9.23 -4.11
CA LEU A 36 2.06 -8.10 -3.25
C LEU A 36 2.39 -6.89 -4.13
N TYR A 37 1.93 -5.70 -3.72
CA TYR A 37 2.31 -4.42 -4.32
C TYR A 37 3.11 -3.59 -3.32
N THR A 38 4.44 -3.66 -3.40
CA THR A 38 5.35 -2.94 -2.51
C THR A 38 5.58 -1.52 -3.03
N TYR A 39 4.87 -0.54 -2.45
CA TYR A 39 5.05 0.88 -2.75
C TYR A 39 6.32 1.44 -2.09
N ARG A 40 6.75 2.64 -2.47
CA ARG A 40 7.95 3.28 -1.91
C ARG A 40 7.63 4.27 -0.79
N VAL A 41 8.47 4.27 0.24
CA VAL A 41 8.48 5.27 1.31
C VAL A 41 9.91 5.78 1.51
N ILE A 42 10.06 7.09 1.66
CA ILE A 42 11.36 7.74 1.84
C ILE A 42 11.25 8.70 3.02
N ALA A 43 12.07 8.48 4.05
CA ALA A 43 12.26 9.43 5.14
C ALA A 43 13.12 10.59 4.63
N THR A 44 12.64 11.82 4.81
CA THR A 44 13.32 13.04 4.28
C THR A 44 13.94 13.88 5.39
N SER A 45 13.37 13.84 6.58
CA SER A 45 13.93 14.42 7.82
C SER A 45 13.30 13.71 9.04
N PRO A 46 13.78 13.96 10.27
CA PRO A 46 13.12 13.45 11.47
C PRO A 46 11.64 13.87 11.49
N GLY A 47 10.73 12.89 11.59
CA GLY A 47 9.29 13.11 11.57
C GLY A 47 8.71 13.55 10.21
N CYS A 48 9.47 13.46 9.11
CA CYS A 48 8.95 13.77 7.77
C CYS A 48 9.29 12.67 6.76
N GLY A 49 8.35 12.42 5.86
CA GLY A 49 8.49 11.40 4.82
C GLY A 49 7.64 11.65 3.60
N VAL A 50 7.99 10.95 2.52
CA VAL A 50 7.23 10.90 1.28
C VAL A 50 6.82 9.46 1.04
N ILE A 51 5.53 9.25 0.80
CA ILE A 51 4.94 7.95 0.53
C ILE A 51 4.41 7.95 -0.91
N GLU A 52 4.79 6.96 -1.70
CA GLU A 52 4.24 6.74 -3.03
C GLU A 52 2.77 6.29 -2.94
N CYS A 53 1.88 6.95 -3.67
CA CYS A 53 0.49 6.50 -3.75
C CYS A 53 0.36 5.32 -4.71
N VAL A 54 -0.42 4.31 -4.31
CA VAL A 54 -0.78 3.21 -5.20
C VAL A 54 -1.70 3.74 -6.30
N PRO A 55 -1.32 3.66 -7.58
CA PRO A 55 -2.13 4.17 -8.69
C PRO A 55 -3.41 3.34 -8.85
N ASN A 56 -4.46 3.95 -9.38
CA ASN A 56 -5.74 3.29 -9.68
C ASN A 56 -6.35 2.55 -8.48
N SER A 57 -6.08 3.02 -7.26
CA SER A 57 -6.59 2.44 -6.02
C SER A 57 -7.56 3.40 -5.34
N ARG A 58 -8.56 2.82 -4.64
CA ARG A 58 -9.46 3.53 -3.74
C ARG A 58 -9.41 2.87 -2.37
N SER A 59 -9.58 3.67 -1.32
CA SER A 59 -9.66 3.09 0.02
C SER A 59 -10.94 2.27 0.16
N ARG A 60 -10.92 1.27 1.05
CA ARG A 60 -12.11 0.43 1.31
C ARG A 60 -13.30 1.25 1.80
N GLU A 61 -13.02 2.29 2.58
CA GLU A 61 -14.02 3.22 3.09
C GLU A 61 -14.59 4.09 1.96
N ASP A 62 -13.75 4.62 1.08
CA ASP A 62 -14.16 5.42 -0.08
C ASP A 62 -15.10 4.62 -0.99
N ILE A 63 -14.77 3.35 -1.25
CA ILE A 63 -15.65 2.43 -1.97
C ILE A 63 -17.02 2.32 -1.26
N GLY A 64 -17.03 2.02 0.04
CA GLY A 64 -18.29 1.82 0.77
C GLY A 64 -19.17 3.06 0.86
N ARG A 65 -18.58 4.25 1.03
CA ARG A 65 -19.33 5.51 1.11
C ARG A 65 -19.87 5.96 -0.24
N ASN A 66 -19.11 5.76 -1.33
CA ASN A 66 -19.48 6.28 -2.65
C ASN A 66 -20.33 5.32 -3.48
N THR A 67 -20.34 4.03 -3.16
CA THR A 67 -21.16 3.05 -3.90
C THR A 67 -22.41 2.62 -3.14
N GLU A 68 -22.49 2.89 -1.82
CA GLU A 68 -23.56 2.44 -0.92
C GLU A 68 -23.83 0.92 -0.95
N VAL A 69 -22.87 0.13 -1.44
CA VAL A 69 -22.97 -1.33 -1.54
C VAL A 69 -21.85 -2.05 -0.78
N GLY A 70 -22.11 -3.31 -0.42
CA GLY A 70 -21.10 -4.22 0.12
C GLY A 70 -19.99 -4.51 -0.89
N LEU A 71 -18.83 -4.96 -0.41
CA LEU A 71 -17.67 -5.24 -1.28
C LEU A 71 -17.97 -6.35 -2.30
N PHE A 72 -18.71 -7.38 -1.89
CA PHE A 72 -19.14 -8.46 -2.77
C PHE A 72 -19.97 -7.92 -3.95
N GLU A 73 -20.99 -7.11 -3.67
CA GLU A 73 -21.83 -6.51 -4.71
C GLU A 73 -21.04 -5.51 -5.57
N TYR A 74 -20.13 -4.73 -4.97
CA TYR A 74 -19.24 -3.86 -5.73
C TYR A 74 -18.48 -4.65 -6.81
N PHE A 75 -17.87 -5.79 -6.48
CA PHE A 75 -17.14 -6.62 -7.44
C PHE A 75 -18.02 -7.36 -8.44
N ARG A 76 -19.32 -7.54 -8.18
CA ARG A 76 -20.25 -8.13 -9.17
C ARG A 76 -20.63 -7.18 -10.30
N HIS A 77 -20.45 -5.88 -10.09
CA HIS A 77 -20.80 -4.82 -11.03
C HIS A 77 -19.58 -4.13 -11.67
N VAL A 78 -18.37 -4.54 -11.30
CA VAL A 78 -17.11 -4.14 -11.96
C VAL A 78 -16.92 -4.94 -13.25
#